data_AF-A0A848CER9-F1
#
_entry.id   AF-A0A848CER9-F1
#
_cell.length_a   1.000
_cell.length_b   1.000
_cell.length_c   1.000
_cell.angle_alpha   90.00
_cell.angle_beta   90.00
_cell.angle_gamma   90.00
#
_symmetry.space_group_name_H-M   'P 1'
#
loop_
_entity.id
_entity.type
_entity.pdbx_description
1 polymer ?
#
loop_
_entity_poly.entity_id
_entity_poly.type
_entity_poly.pdbx_seq_one_letter_code
_entity_poly.pdbx_strand_id
1 'polypeptide(L)' 'MKVRRVGNSVTLTIPKSFNISPGAKFKAELKDDGSIVYRPEHKNPFEGHWFKEDLHQKDVLNDCEVLDSEWS' A
#
# COMPACT_ATOMS: atom_id res chain seq x y z
N MET A 1 22.69 -13.67 -6.80
CA MET A 1 22.58 -12.64 -5.73
C MET A 1 23.69 -12.90 -4.72
N LYS A 2 24.40 -11.87 -4.25
CA LYS A 2 25.52 -12.04 -3.30
C LYS A 2 25.20 -11.31 -2.01
N VAL A 3 25.35 -12.00 -0.88
CA VAL A 3 25.23 -11.42 0.45
C VAL A 3 26.52 -10.67 0.79
N ARG A 4 26.40 -9.47 1.37
CA ARG A 4 27.54 -8.64 1.79
C ARG A 4 27.36 -8.19 3.23
N ARG A 5 28.46 -8.07 3.97
CA ARG A 5 28.48 -7.41 5.27
C ARG A 5 28.73 -5.92 5.08
N VAL A 6 27.89 -5.09 5.68
CA VAL A 6 28.02 -3.63 5.70
C VAL A 6 27.91 -3.18 7.15
N GLY A 7 29.04 -2.82 7.75
CA GLY A 7 29.12 -2.56 9.19
C GLY A 7 28.75 -3.79 10.02
N ASN A 8 27.77 -3.62 10.92
CA ASN A 8 27.18 -4.71 11.71
C ASN A 8 25.98 -5.39 11.05
N SER A 9 25.63 -4.99 9.82
CA SER A 9 24.47 -5.51 9.11
C SER A 9 24.87 -6.43 7.95
N VAL A 10 23.95 -7.31 7.57
CA VAL A 10 24.05 -8.16 6.39
C VAL A 10 23.05 -7.68 5.35
N THR A 11 23.49 -7.49 4.12
CA THR A 11 22.69 -6.93 3.03
C THR A 11 22.66 -7.87 1.82
N LEU A 12 21.50 -7.93 1.17
CA LEU A 12 21.27 -8.66 -0.07
C LEU A 12 20.99 -7.66 -1.20
N THR A 13 21.75 -7.75 -2.29
CA THR A 13 21.58 -6.81 -3.41
C THR A 13 20.40 -7.21 -4.29
N ILE A 14 19.40 -6.34 -4.40
CA ILE A 14 18.26 -6.50 -5.30
C ILE A 14 18.64 -6.05 -6.73
N PRO A 15 18.42 -6.87 -7.78
CA PRO A 15 18.63 -6.48 -9.16
C PRO A 15 17.81 -5.27 -9.56
N LYS A 16 18.38 -4.38 -10.38
CA LYS A 16 17.66 -3.20 -10.92
C LYS A 16 16.42 -3.57 -11.73
N SER A 17 16.39 -4.76 -12.35
CA SER A 17 15.25 -5.25 -13.13
C SER A 17 13.97 -5.41 -12.31
N PHE A 18 14.04 -5.42 -10.99
CA PHE A 18 12.87 -5.56 -10.11
C PHE A 18 12.17 -4.21 -9.87
N ASN A 19 12.74 -3.11 -10.37
CA ASN A 19 12.16 -1.76 -10.36
C ASN A 19 11.67 -1.28 -8.98
N ILE A 20 12.37 -1.68 -7.90
CA ILE A 20 12.06 -1.28 -6.54
C ILE A 20 12.64 0.11 -6.27
N SER A 21 11.80 1.03 -5.79
CA SER A 21 12.23 2.39 -5.45
C SER A 21 13.17 2.40 -4.22
N PRO A 22 14.18 3.29 -4.20
CA PRO A 22 14.98 3.52 -3.01
C PRO A 22 14.08 3.91 -1.82
N GLY A 23 14.31 3.30 -0.65
CA GLY A 23 13.53 3.56 0.56
C GLY A 23 12.28 2.69 0.73
N ALA A 24 11.96 1.81 -0.21
CA ALA A 24 10.89 0.82 -0.04
C ALA A 24 11.18 -0.10 1.16
N LYS A 25 10.17 -0.29 2.02
CA LYS A 25 10.26 -1.14 3.22
C LYS A 25 9.59 -2.48 2.98
N PHE A 26 10.23 -3.54 3.48
CA PHE A 26 9.76 -4.91 3.35
C PHE A 26 9.86 -5.62 4.68
N LYS A 27 8.85 -6.44 4.98
CA LYS A 27 8.91 -7.43 6.04
C LYS A 27 9.56 -8.70 5.49
N ALA A 28 10.61 -9.17 6.15
CA ALA A 28 11.28 -10.42 5.81
C ALA A 28 10.72 -11.56 6.67
N GLU A 29 10.52 -12.73 6.07
CA GLU A 29 10.11 -13.96 6.74
C GLU A 29 10.95 -15.12 6.22
N LEU A 30 11.53 -15.92 7.13
CA LEU A 30 12.17 -17.19 6.81
C LEU A 30 11.12 -18.30 6.89
N LYS A 31 10.97 -19.05 5.81
CA LYS A 31 10.05 -20.18 5.72
C LYS A 31 10.75 -21.48 6.13
N ASP A 32 9.95 -22.51 6.41
CA ASP A 32 10.44 -23.83 6.84
C ASP A 32 11.27 -24.55 5.76
N ASP A 33 11.04 -24.20 4.49
CA ASP A 33 11.84 -24.69 3.34
C ASP A 33 13.19 -23.95 3.20
N GLY A 34 13.51 -23.02 4.09
CA GLY A 34 14.71 -22.19 4.06
C GLY A 34 14.63 -20.99 3.12
N SER A 35 13.50 -20.76 2.46
CA SER A 35 13.31 -19.58 1.61
C SER A 35 13.11 -18.31 2.45
N ILE A 36 13.66 -17.18 1.97
CA ILE A 36 13.44 -15.86 2.58
C ILE A 36 12.48 -15.08 1.68
N VAL A 37 11.32 -14.73 2.22
CA VAL A 37 10.28 -13.97 1.51
C VAL A 37 10.25 -12.54 2.03
N TYR A 38 10.40 -11.59 1.10
CA TYR A 38 10.24 -10.16 1.37
C TYR A 38 8.88 -9.69 0.87
N ARG A 39 8.02 -9.21 1.77
CA ARG A 39 6.72 -8.63 1.43
C ARG A 39 6.75 -7.12 1.67
N PRO A 40 6.25 -6.28 0.73
CA PRO A 40 6.13 -4.85 0.97
C PRO A 40 5.41 -4.61 2.30
N GLU A 41 5.92 -3.67 3.09
CA GLU A 41 5.24 -3.27 4.32
C GLU A 41 3.94 -2.56 3.93
N HIS A 42 2.81 -3.21 4.20
CA HIS A 42 1.50 -2.63 3.94
C HIS A 42 1.21 -1.56 4.99
N LYS A 43 1.01 -0.32 4.55
CA LYS A 43 0.39 0.70 5.41
C LYS A 43 -1.10 0.40 5.48
N ASN A 44 -1.62 0.22 6.69
CA ASN A 44 -3.07 0.11 6.86
C ASN A 44 -3.72 1.40 6.34
N PRO A 45 -4.62 1.32 5.35
CA PRO A 45 -5.29 2.51 4.84
C PRO A 45 -6.13 3.18 5.91
N PHE A 46 -6.50 2.49 7.01
CA PHE A 46 -7.22 3.02 8.17
C PHE A 46 -6.30 3.45 9.34
N GLU A 47 -4.98 3.40 9.17
CA GLU A 47 -4.06 4.00 10.14
C GLU A 47 -3.94 5.51 9.91
N GLY A 48 -4.09 6.28 10.99
CA GLY A 48 -4.01 7.74 10.98
C GLY A 48 -5.28 8.40 11.51
N HIS A 49 -5.43 9.71 11.27
CA HIS A 49 -6.60 10.49 11.65
C HIS A 49 -7.45 10.93 10.46
N TRP A 50 -7.24 10.35 9.29
CA TRP A 50 -7.95 10.73 8.06
C TRP A 50 -9.46 10.43 8.14
N PHE A 51 -9.88 9.43 8.93
CA PHE A 51 -11.30 9.16 9.20
C PHE A 51 -11.95 10.16 10.16
N LYS A 52 -11.17 11.07 10.77
CA LYS A 52 -11.71 12.23 11.49
C LYS A 52 -12.07 13.37 10.54
N GLU A 53 -11.65 13.30 9.28
CA GLU A 53 -12.18 14.22 8.29
C GLU A 53 -13.64 13.83 8.06
N ASP A 54 -14.52 14.78 8.37
CA ASP A 54 -15.94 14.67 8.18
C ASP A 54 -16.21 14.65 6.66
N LEU A 55 -16.20 13.43 6.10
CA LEU A 55 -16.39 13.16 4.68
C LEU A 55 -17.86 13.38 4.33
N HIS A 56 -18.26 14.64 4.23
CA HIS A 56 -19.55 15.02 3.67
C HIS A 56 -19.53 14.82 2.17
N GLN A 57 -20.42 13.97 1.68
CA GLN A 57 -20.82 14.02 0.29
C GLN A 57 -21.41 15.41 0.04
N LYS A 58 -20.71 16.25 -0.71
CA LYS A 58 -21.34 17.42 -1.32
C LYS A 58 -22.23 16.86 -2.42
N ASP A 59 -23.54 16.91 -2.24
CA ASP A 59 -24.47 16.50 -3.27
C ASP A 59 -24.14 17.25 -4.57
N VAL A 60 -23.68 16.49 -5.57
CA VAL A 60 -23.52 16.96 -6.95
C VAL A 60 -24.81 16.62 -7.69
N LEU A 61 -25.95 17.00 -7.13
CA LEU A 61 -27.25 16.93 -7.79
C LEU A 61 -27.69 18.36 -8.08
N ASN A 62 -26.89 19.08 -8.85
CA ASN A 62 -27.24 20.44 -9.23
C ASN A 62 -28.22 20.49 -10.43
N ASP A 63 -28.36 19.38 -11.18
CA ASP A 63 -29.14 19.34 -12.42
C ASP A 63 -30.08 18.11 -12.54
N CYS A 64 -30.36 17.38 -11.46
CA CYS A 64 -31.39 16.32 -11.52
C CYS A 64 -32.76 16.95 -11.32
N GLU A 65 -33.45 17.24 -12.43
CA GLU A 65 -34.89 17.55 -12.41
C GLU A 65 -35.64 16.38 -11.76
N VAL A 66 -36.44 16.68 -10.73
CA VAL A 66 -37.34 15.72 -10.11
C VAL A 66 -38.35 15.30 -11.18
N LEU A 67 -38.31 14.05 -11.64
CA LEU A 67 -39.32 13.52 -12.55
C LEU A 67 -40.62 13.31 -11.78
N ASP A 68 -41.70 13.95 -12.25
CA ASP A 68 -42.99 14.04 -11.54
C ASP A 68 -43.72 12.70 -11.34
N SER A 69 -43.27 11.59 -11.94
CA SER A 69 -43.83 10.27 -11.69
C SER A 69 -42.91 9.14 -12.18
N GLU A 70 -42.42 8.31 -11.25
CA GLU A 70 -41.74 7.04 -11.57
C GLU A 70 -42.69 5.83 -11.56
N TRP A 71 -44.01 6.06 -11.49
CA TRP A 71 -45.00 4.99 -11.51
C TRP A 71 -46.22 5.42 -12.30
N SER A 72 -46.26 5.06 -13.58
CA SER A 72 -47.48 4.97 -14.40
C SER A 72 -47.66 3.54 -14.88
#